data_AF-A0A8H3U7I3-F1
#
_entry.id   AF-A0A8H3U7I3-F1
#
_cell.length_a   1.000
_cell.length_b   1.000
_cell.length_c   1.000
_cell.angle_alpha   90.00
_cell.angle_beta   90.00
_cell.angle_gamma   90.00
#
_symmetry.space_group_name_H-M   'P 1'
#
loop_
_entity.id
_entity.type
_entity.pdbx_description
1 polymer ?
#
loop_
_entity_poly.entity_id
_entity_poly.type
_entity_poly.pdbx_seq_one_letter_code
_entity_poly.pdbx_strand_id
1 'polypeptide(L)'
;MPSDQRTLAVQFGAREAGSLFRDRGIAALRANEDGTVKLNQSLTNKPKITRFRVMENSQIIYDSARTASSALSALDSSLETLVRQAQDSLFEEELFHEMVMESRDLQPLGVKFRGDVIHIPLSARQDEAVQRECLVDLLSLDEIQDTTSTVGNDATHEVLAVTFRLLLSHVYQQRLHRRSQIPPPLSERKRPTPTSSIIRPVMAVSQHSSAHHPLNQYLTRVYNNLRSSGLPVLFNNSQASVISSLLRNLNESKPKSKKKSSTLHSFLDSFAKPIINTTSFTVPSVSEKDDPNGTVKVDISTNLLAPQFGTEYILHLPKLVARSIHGPDASACKLPFSSATDLTSFIGEILALDISRHILLPRGIDGKWEHTDDHPVISKVVEHEEAKRKVGIKVLVEAEMLSLTRVWIGSEKVDGKEEWDGNGSKRGLMDVLEGWMGEFMDTE
;
A
#
# COMPACT_ATOMS: atom_id res chain seq x y z
N MET A 1 -39.25 -24.70 -4.08
CA MET A 1 -40.42 -24.42 -3.22
C MET A 1 -40.90 -25.73 -2.63
N PRO A 2 -41.19 -25.84 -1.32
CA PRO A 2 -41.69 -27.09 -0.75
C PRO A 2 -43.04 -27.42 -1.41
N SER A 3 -43.23 -28.67 -1.83
CA SER A 3 -44.43 -29.11 -2.55
C SER A 3 -45.66 -29.32 -1.65
N ASP A 4 -45.55 -29.01 -0.36
CA ASP A 4 -46.57 -29.31 0.65
C ASP A 4 -47.21 -28.01 1.16
N GLN A 5 -48.47 -27.78 0.79
CA GLN A 5 -49.22 -26.55 1.10
C GLN A 5 -49.37 -26.27 2.60
N ARG A 6 -49.09 -27.24 3.48
CA ARG A 6 -49.24 -27.12 4.93
C ARG A 6 -47.93 -26.84 5.68
N THR A 7 -46.79 -26.79 4.99
CA THR A 7 -45.49 -26.58 5.64
C THR A 7 -45.08 -25.11 5.58
N LEU A 8 -44.92 -24.49 6.75
CA LEU A 8 -44.31 -23.16 6.84
C LEU A 8 -42.80 -23.24 6.62
N ALA A 9 -42.20 -22.21 6.02
CA ALA A 9 -40.76 -22.14 5.79
C ALA A 9 -40.24 -20.75 6.15
N VAL A 10 -38.99 -20.71 6.61
CA VAL A 10 -38.26 -19.48 6.88
C VAL A 10 -37.22 -19.29 5.80
N GLN A 11 -37.23 -18.11 5.18
CA GLN A 11 -36.16 -17.65 4.31
C GLN A 11 -35.18 -16.84 5.13
N PHE A 12 -33.92 -17.27 5.16
CA PHE A 12 -32.84 -16.61 5.89
C PHE A 12 -31.65 -16.24 5.00
N GLY A 13 -31.52 -16.84 3.81
CA GLY A 13 -30.47 -16.46 2.86
C GLY A 13 -30.77 -15.17 2.10
N ALA A 14 -29.71 -14.44 1.73
CA ALA A 14 -29.82 -13.22 0.94
C ALA A 14 -30.41 -13.51 -0.45
N ARG A 15 -31.28 -12.63 -0.96
CA ARG A 15 -31.89 -12.79 -2.30
C ARG A 15 -30.89 -12.50 -3.42
N GLU A 16 -29.84 -11.76 -3.09
CA GLU A 16 -28.72 -11.32 -3.94
C GLU A 16 -27.53 -12.29 -3.89
N ALA A 17 -27.64 -13.33 -3.05
CA ALA A 17 -26.70 -14.44 -3.00
C ALA A 17 -26.56 -15.13 -4.38
N GLY A 18 -25.41 -15.77 -4.59
CA GLY A 18 -25.19 -16.64 -5.74
C GLY A 18 -26.26 -17.74 -5.79
N SER A 19 -26.60 -18.24 -6.99
CA SER A 19 -27.70 -19.20 -7.15
C SER A 19 -27.57 -20.43 -6.24
N LEU A 20 -26.35 -20.91 -6.04
CA LEU A 20 -26.03 -22.05 -5.16
C LEU A 20 -26.40 -21.81 -3.69
N PHE A 21 -26.24 -20.58 -3.21
CA PHE A 21 -26.47 -20.21 -1.80
C PHE A 21 -27.89 -19.72 -1.57
N ARG A 22 -28.43 -18.95 -2.51
CA ARG A 22 -29.81 -18.47 -2.48
C ARG A 22 -30.82 -19.62 -2.34
N ASP A 23 -30.61 -20.70 -3.08
CA ASP A 23 -31.53 -21.83 -3.10
C ASP A 23 -31.43 -22.67 -1.79
N ARG A 24 -30.31 -22.57 -1.07
CA ARG A 24 -30.09 -23.14 0.28
C ARG A 24 -30.61 -22.27 1.42
N GLY A 25 -30.93 -21.02 1.15
CA GLY A 25 -31.36 -20.03 2.15
C GLY A 25 -32.81 -20.15 2.62
N ILE A 26 -33.47 -21.29 2.43
CA ILE A 26 -34.86 -21.55 2.81
C ILE A 26 -34.93 -22.88 3.55
N ALA A 27 -35.51 -22.88 4.75
CA ALA A 27 -35.73 -24.10 5.53
C ALA A 27 -37.19 -24.23 5.97
N ALA A 28 -37.70 -25.45 5.93
CA ALA A 28 -39.03 -25.78 6.45
C ALA A 28 -39.03 -25.79 7.99
N LEU A 29 -40.09 -25.26 8.59
CA LEU A 29 -40.38 -25.36 10.01
C LEU A 29 -41.19 -26.61 10.29
N ARG A 30 -40.81 -27.35 11.33
CA ARG A 30 -41.55 -28.53 11.80
C ARG A 30 -41.86 -28.40 13.28
N ALA A 31 -43.07 -28.78 13.66
CA ALA A 31 -43.42 -28.94 15.06
C ALA A 31 -42.80 -30.25 15.58
N ASN A 32 -42.21 -30.20 16.77
CA ASN A 32 -41.82 -31.38 17.53
C ASN A 32 -43.02 -31.96 18.27
N GLU A 33 -42.84 -33.17 18.80
CA GLU A 33 -43.78 -33.84 19.68
C GLU A 33 -44.11 -33.01 20.93
N ASP A 34 -43.15 -32.22 21.42
CA ASP A 34 -43.30 -31.32 22.58
C ASP A 34 -44.03 -30.00 22.27
N GLY A 35 -44.52 -29.81 21.05
CA GLY A 35 -45.16 -28.56 20.61
C GLY A 35 -44.20 -27.40 20.30
N THR A 36 -42.89 -27.59 20.48
CA THR A 36 -41.85 -26.64 20.09
C THR A 36 -41.59 -26.70 18.59
N VAL A 37 -41.22 -25.58 17.97
CA VAL A 37 -40.90 -25.52 16.53
C VAL A 37 -39.39 -25.69 16.33
N LYS A 38 -38.98 -26.62 15.47
CA LYS A 38 -37.60 -26.80 15.02
C LYS A 38 -37.46 -26.52 13.52
N LEU A 39 -36.30 -26.00 13.14
CA LEU A 39 -35.90 -25.91 11.75
C LEU A 39 -35.59 -27.33 11.26
N ASN A 40 -36.12 -27.74 10.11
CA ASN A 40 -35.74 -29.01 9.49
C ASN A 40 -34.33 -28.90 8.92
N GLN A 41 -33.33 -29.05 9.81
CA GLN A 41 -31.90 -28.90 9.52
C GLN A 41 -31.29 -30.02 8.67
N SER A 42 -32.07 -31.03 8.27
CA SER A 42 -31.57 -32.10 7.37
C SER A 42 -31.03 -31.59 6.02
N LEU A 43 -31.26 -30.31 5.67
CA LEU A 43 -30.66 -29.63 4.52
C LEU A 43 -29.56 -28.60 4.84
N THR A 44 -29.36 -28.21 6.10
CA THR A 44 -28.35 -27.23 6.50
C THR A 44 -27.20 -27.96 7.18
N ASN A 45 -26.04 -27.99 6.53
CA ASN A 45 -24.79 -28.52 7.10
C ASN A 45 -24.51 -27.93 8.49
N LYS A 46 -23.65 -28.60 9.27
CA LYS A 46 -23.09 -28.02 10.51
C LYS A 46 -22.66 -26.57 10.24
N PRO A 47 -22.99 -25.61 11.14
CA PRO A 47 -22.63 -24.22 10.96
C PRO A 47 -21.14 -24.07 10.71
N LYS A 48 -20.79 -23.25 9.72
CA LYS A 48 -19.41 -22.96 9.33
C LYS A 48 -19.12 -21.48 9.43
N ILE A 49 -17.85 -21.15 9.54
CA ILE A 49 -17.38 -19.77 9.54
C ILE A 49 -16.01 -19.69 8.88
N THR A 50 -15.76 -18.57 8.21
CA THR A 50 -14.47 -18.30 7.60
C THR A 50 -13.48 -17.86 8.68
N ARG A 51 -12.38 -18.60 8.78
CA ARG A 51 -11.23 -18.25 9.61
C ARG A 51 -10.23 -17.45 8.79
N PHE A 52 -9.77 -16.34 9.36
CA PHE A 52 -8.72 -15.50 8.83
C PHE A 52 -7.51 -15.57 9.75
N ARG A 53 -6.36 -15.97 9.20
CA ARG A 53 -5.08 -15.95 9.90
C ARG A 53 -4.13 -15.03 9.19
N VAL A 54 -3.36 -14.25 9.96
CA VAL A 54 -2.26 -13.45 9.40
C VAL A 54 -0.96 -14.11 9.77
N MET A 55 -0.14 -14.37 8.77
CA MET A 55 1.17 -14.97 8.89
C MET A 55 2.23 -13.91 8.54
N GLU A 56 3.22 -13.79 9.41
CA GLU A 56 4.41 -12.96 9.19
C GLU A 56 5.64 -13.85 9.33
N ASN A 57 6.49 -13.90 8.29
CA ASN A 57 7.71 -14.71 8.28
C ASN A 57 7.48 -16.18 8.69
N SER A 58 6.43 -16.80 8.15
CA SER A 58 5.97 -18.17 8.46
C SER A 58 5.43 -18.40 9.88
N GLN A 59 5.22 -17.35 10.68
CA GLN A 59 4.60 -17.45 12.01
C GLN A 59 3.21 -16.82 12.00
N ILE A 60 2.23 -17.48 12.63
CA ILE A 60 0.87 -16.94 12.74
C ILE A 60 0.86 -15.89 13.85
N ILE A 61 0.61 -14.64 13.48
CA ILE A 61 0.55 -13.49 14.41
C ILE A 61 -0.89 -13.10 14.77
N TYR A 62 -1.88 -13.61 14.03
CA TYR A 62 -3.30 -13.41 14.32
C TYR A 62 -4.15 -14.57 13.81
N ASP A 63 -5.22 -14.87 14.56
CA ASP A 63 -6.24 -15.86 14.22
C ASP A 63 -7.63 -15.36 14.64
N SER A 64 -8.55 -15.23 13.67
CA SER A 64 -9.92 -14.75 13.90
C SER A 64 -10.82 -15.79 14.61
N ALA A 65 -10.38 -17.04 14.74
CA ALA A 65 -11.14 -18.11 15.40
C ALA A 65 -11.48 -17.76 16.87
N ARG A 66 -10.63 -16.99 17.56
CA ARG A 66 -10.88 -16.58 18.94
C ARG A 66 -12.08 -15.64 19.07
N THR A 67 -12.19 -14.64 18.20
CA THR A 67 -13.32 -13.70 18.20
C THR A 67 -14.63 -14.46 17.95
N ALA A 68 -14.62 -15.38 16.98
CA ALA A 68 -15.74 -16.27 16.69
C ALA A 68 -16.14 -17.14 17.88
N SER A 69 -15.19 -17.81 18.55
CA SER A 69 -15.48 -18.69 19.68
C SER A 69 -16.18 -17.96 20.85
N SER A 70 -15.77 -16.72 21.12
CA SER A 70 -16.37 -15.93 22.21
C SER A 70 -17.82 -15.53 21.92
N ALA A 71 -18.14 -15.18 20.67
CA ALA A 71 -19.49 -14.87 20.24
C ALA A 71 -20.42 -16.09 20.38
N LEU A 72 -19.89 -17.29 20.12
CA LEU A 72 -20.64 -18.55 20.13
C LEU A 72 -21.01 -19.04 21.53
N SER A 73 -20.13 -18.84 22.52
CA SER A 73 -20.43 -19.18 23.91
C SER A 73 -21.57 -18.37 24.54
N ALA A 74 -21.98 -17.28 23.88
CA ALA A 74 -23.02 -16.36 24.37
C ALA A 74 -24.41 -16.60 23.76
N LEU A 75 -24.59 -17.59 22.86
CA LEU A 75 -25.89 -17.84 22.22
C LEU A 75 -26.72 -18.88 22.98
N ASP A 76 -27.95 -18.51 23.31
CA ASP A 76 -29.00 -19.42 23.77
C ASP A 76 -29.48 -20.36 22.64
N SER A 77 -30.12 -21.48 23.00
CA SER A 77 -30.61 -22.51 22.06
C SER A 77 -32.01 -22.21 21.45
N SER A 78 -32.37 -20.93 21.29
CA SER A 78 -33.67 -20.54 20.74
C SER A 78 -33.79 -20.78 19.23
N LEU A 79 -35.01 -20.83 18.70
CA LEU A 79 -35.22 -20.97 17.25
C LEU A 79 -34.62 -19.78 16.48
N GLU A 80 -34.68 -18.57 17.04
CA GLU A 80 -34.15 -17.36 16.42
C GLU A 80 -32.63 -17.41 16.31
N THR A 81 -31.93 -17.90 17.34
CA THR A 81 -30.47 -18.05 17.30
C THR A 81 -30.06 -19.13 16.29
N LEU A 82 -30.81 -20.22 16.15
CA LEU A 82 -30.58 -21.23 15.11
C LEU A 82 -30.78 -20.67 13.69
N VAL A 83 -31.81 -19.85 13.46
CA VAL A 83 -32.02 -19.18 12.18
C VAL A 83 -30.87 -18.22 11.87
N ARG A 84 -30.44 -17.43 12.86
CA ARG A 84 -29.33 -16.49 12.72
C ARG A 84 -28.01 -17.20 12.43
N GLN A 85 -27.74 -18.30 13.14
CA GLN A 85 -26.56 -19.13 12.93
C GLN A 85 -26.56 -19.77 11.53
N ALA A 86 -27.72 -20.23 11.04
CA ALA A 86 -27.85 -20.74 9.67
C ALA A 86 -27.61 -19.62 8.62
N GLN A 87 -28.09 -18.41 8.89
CA GLN A 87 -27.86 -17.24 8.05
C GLN A 87 -26.38 -16.86 7.98
N ASP A 88 -25.73 -16.72 9.14
CA ASP A 88 -24.31 -16.37 9.23
C ASP A 88 -23.44 -17.45 8.60
N SER A 89 -23.75 -18.73 8.84
CA SER A 89 -23.05 -19.84 8.20
C SER A 89 -23.18 -19.80 6.68
N LEU A 90 -24.37 -19.54 6.14
CA LEU A 90 -24.57 -19.47 4.69
C LEU A 90 -23.83 -18.27 4.08
N PHE A 91 -23.79 -17.15 4.80
CA PHE A 91 -23.03 -15.96 4.40
C PHE A 91 -21.52 -16.25 4.34
N GLU A 92 -20.98 -16.93 5.35
CA GLU A 92 -19.57 -17.32 5.41
C GLU A 92 -19.20 -18.37 4.36
N GLU A 93 -20.07 -19.36 4.09
CA GLU A 93 -19.87 -20.30 2.98
C GLU A 93 -19.82 -19.58 1.62
N GLU A 94 -20.70 -18.58 1.41
CA GLU A 94 -20.68 -17.78 0.18
C GLU A 94 -19.42 -16.90 0.08
N LEU A 95 -19.00 -16.28 1.19
CA LEU A 95 -17.77 -15.49 1.25
C LEU A 95 -16.57 -16.32 0.79
N PHE A 96 -16.39 -17.48 1.41
CA PHE A 96 -15.30 -18.38 1.06
C PHE A 96 -15.38 -18.83 -0.41
N HIS A 97 -16.56 -19.19 -0.90
CA HIS A 97 -16.74 -19.60 -2.29
C HIS A 97 -16.40 -18.47 -3.29
N GLU A 98 -16.86 -17.25 -3.06
CA GLU A 98 -16.54 -16.11 -3.92
C GLU A 98 -15.05 -15.80 -3.90
N MET A 99 -14.40 -15.88 -2.74
CA MET A 99 -12.94 -15.75 -2.61
C MET A 99 -12.19 -16.86 -3.35
N VAL A 100 -12.66 -18.11 -3.29
CA VAL A 100 -12.07 -19.23 -4.06
C VAL A 100 -12.20 -18.97 -5.56
N MET A 101 -13.35 -18.48 -6.02
CA MET A 101 -13.55 -18.16 -7.43
C MET A 101 -12.62 -17.02 -7.89
N GLU A 102 -12.50 -15.96 -7.10
CA GLU A 102 -11.60 -14.85 -7.41
C GLU A 102 -10.11 -15.26 -7.34
N SER A 103 -9.75 -16.15 -6.41
CA SER A 103 -8.36 -16.62 -6.26
C SER A 103 -7.80 -17.25 -7.54
N ARG A 104 -8.66 -17.85 -8.37
CA ARG A 104 -8.30 -18.42 -9.67
C ARG A 104 -7.84 -17.34 -10.66
N ASP A 105 -8.51 -16.20 -10.65
CA ASP A 105 -8.16 -15.04 -11.48
C ASP A 105 -6.90 -14.32 -10.96
N LEU A 106 -6.61 -14.44 -9.66
CA LEU A 106 -5.50 -13.77 -8.98
C LEU A 106 -4.24 -14.63 -8.83
N GLN A 107 -4.20 -15.83 -9.41
CA GLN A 107 -2.99 -16.66 -9.42
C GLN A 107 -1.74 -15.94 -9.96
N PRO A 108 -1.82 -15.11 -11.03
CA PRO A 108 -0.67 -14.33 -11.50
C PRO A 108 -0.14 -13.33 -10.48
N LEU A 109 -0.97 -12.92 -9.51
CA LEU A 109 -0.61 -12.00 -8.43
C LEU A 109 -0.13 -12.73 -7.16
N GLY A 110 0.12 -14.04 -7.26
CA GLY A 110 0.66 -14.85 -6.17
C GLY A 110 -0.36 -15.43 -5.21
N VAL A 111 -1.67 -15.21 -5.43
CA VAL A 111 -2.72 -15.87 -4.64
C VAL A 111 -2.73 -17.36 -4.95
N LYS A 112 -2.68 -18.20 -3.91
CA LYS A 112 -2.64 -19.66 -4.06
C LYS A 112 -3.80 -20.29 -3.30
N PHE A 113 -4.40 -21.33 -3.86
CA PHE A 113 -5.36 -22.17 -3.15
C PHE A 113 -4.75 -23.56 -2.96
N ARG A 114 -4.50 -23.95 -1.70
CA ARG A 114 -3.82 -25.19 -1.32
C ARG A 114 -4.49 -25.82 -0.10
N GLY A 115 -4.88 -27.09 -0.19
CA GLY A 115 -5.45 -27.83 0.94
C GLY A 115 -6.64 -27.14 1.60
N ASP A 116 -7.57 -26.62 0.79
CA ASP A 116 -8.74 -25.85 1.24
C ASP A 116 -8.43 -24.53 1.97
N VAL A 117 -7.19 -24.05 1.85
CA VAL A 117 -6.75 -22.75 2.37
C VAL A 117 -6.37 -21.83 1.20
N ILE A 118 -6.89 -20.60 1.22
CA ILE A 118 -6.48 -19.53 0.32
C ILE A 118 -5.31 -18.77 0.97
N HIS A 119 -4.19 -18.69 0.27
CA HIS A 119 -3.03 -17.89 0.64
C HIS A 119 -3.05 -16.59 -0.17
N ILE A 120 -3.17 -15.47 0.53
CA ILE A 120 -3.27 -14.12 -0.05
C ILE A 120 -2.00 -13.35 0.35
N PRO A 121 -1.12 -12.97 -0.60
CA PRO A 121 0.04 -12.15 -0.28
C PRO A 121 -0.40 -10.72 0.07
N LEU A 122 0.02 -10.23 1.23
CA LEU A 122 -0.25 -8.87 1.70
C LEU A 122 0.90 -7.91 1.40
N SER A 123 2.12 -8.44 1.24
CA SER A 123 3.32 -7.72 0.80
C SER A 123 3.32 -7.49 -0.71
N ALA A 124 3.93 -6.38 -1.16
CA ALA A 124 3.96 -6.04 -2.59
C ALA A 124 4.98 -6.88 -3.38
N ARG A 125 6.07 -7.32 -2.72
CA ARG A 125 7.11 -8.17 -3.33
C ARG A 125 7.57 -9.30 -2.41
N GLN A 126 8.07 -10.37 -3.02
CA GLN A 126 8.65 -11.53 -2.31
C GLN A 126 9.97 -11.19 -1.62
N ASP A 127 10.71 -10.18 -2.08
CA ASP A 127 11.99 -9.75 -1.50
C ASP A 127 11.84 -8.71 -0.37
N GLU A 128 10.63 -8.44 0.10
CA GLU A 128 10.46 -7.63 1.31
C GLU A 128 11.05 -8.35 2.53
N ALA A 129 11.75 -7.61 3.40
CA ALA A 129 12.36 -8.14 4.63
C ALA A 129 11.34 -8.79 5.58
N VAL A 130 10.06 -8.45 5.42
CA VAL A 130 8.94 -8.99 6.18
C VAL A 130 7.90 -9.49 5.19
N GLN A 131 7.76 -10.81 5.08
CA GLN A 131 6.76 -11.43 4.24
C GLN A 131 5.46 -11.61 5.02
N ARG A 132 4.39 -10.94 4.58
CA ARG A 132 3.05 -11.07 5.17
C ARG A 132 2.09 -11.77 4.22
N GLU A 133 1.39 -12.76 4.74
CA GLU A 133 0.33 -13.48 4.03
C GLU A 133 -0.93 -13.59 4.91
N CYS A 134 -2.10 -13.53 4.28
CA CYS A 134 -3.36 -13.87 4.92
C CYS A 134 -3.80 -15.26 4.45
N LEU A 135 -4.06 -16.14 5.41
CA LEU A 135 -4.61 -17.47 5.18
C LEU A 135 -6.10 -17.46 5.48
N VAL A 136 -6.89 -17.99 4.56
CA VAL A 136 -8.35 -18.03 4.67
C VAL A 136 -8.84 -19.45 4.46
N ASP A 137 -9.57 -19.97 5.43
CA ASP A 137 -10.12 -21.31 5.41
C ASP A 137 -11.52 -21.35 6.03
N LEU A 138 -12.33 -22.33 5.62
CA LEU A 138 -13.70 -22.50 6.08
C LEU A 138 -13.77 -23.66 7.07
N LEU A 139 -14.09 -23.37 8.32
CA LEU A 139 -14.15 -24.36 9.38
C LEU A 139 -15.58 -24.59 9.86
N SER A 140 -15.85 -25.81 10.34
CA SER A 140 -17.07 -26.04 11.11
C SER A 140 -16.94 -25.43 12.51
N LEU A 141 -18.09 -25.10 13.10
CA LEU A 141 -18.11 -24.46 14.41
C LEU A 141 -17.47 -25.30 15.52
N ASP A 142 -17.61 -26.62 15.40
CA ASP A 142 -17.06 -27.60 16.35
C ASP A 142 -15.52 -27.55 16.31
N GLU A 143 -14.93 -27.48 15.11
CA GLU A 143 -13.47 -27.43 14.90
C GLU A 143 -12.81 -26.16 15.48
N ILE A 144 -13.57 -25.09 15.67
CA ILE A 144 -13.06 -23.82 16.20
C ILE A 144 -12.85 -23.87 17.71
N GLN A 145 -13.72 -24.58 18.42
CA GLN A 145 -13.57 -24.75 19.87
C GLN A 145 -12.28 -25.50 20.21
N ASP A 146 -11.90 -26.46 19.35
CA ASP A 146 -10.70 -27.28 19.51
C ASP A 146 -9.39 -26.56 19.14
N THR A 147 -9.45 -25.47 18.36
CA THR A 147 -8.27 -24.82 17.74
C THR A 147 -7.83 -23.51 18.39
N THR A 148 -8.27 -23.23 19.62
CA THR A 148 -7.94 -21.99 20.34
C THR A 148 -6.44 -21.86 20.65
N SER A 149 -5.69 -21.34 19.69
CA SER A 149 -4.26 -21.00 19.83
C SER A 149 -4.07 -19.71 20.64
N THR A 150 -2.96 -19.62 21.37
CA THR A 150 -2.59 -18.54 22.30
C THR A 150 -2.10 -17.25 21.61
N VAL A 151 -2.49 -17.00 20.37
CA VAL A 151 -1.97 -15.88 19.57
C VAL A 151 -2.68 -14.56 19.93
N GLY A 152 -1.95 -13.43 19.89
CA GLY A 152 -2.42 -12.11 20.33
C GLY A 152 -3.67 -11.59 19.60
N ASN A 153 -4.43 -10.69 20.25
CA ASN A 153 -5.56 -9.99 19.62
C ASN A 153 -5.09 -8.63 19.10
N ASP A 154 -4.71 -8.55 17.84
CA ASP A 154 -4.47 -7.25 17.21
C ASP A 154 -5.74 -6.75 16.54
N ALA A 155 -6.25 -5.62 17.01
CA ALA A 155 -7.43 -4.96 16.47
C ALA A 155 -7.27 -4.61 14.99
N THR A 156 -6.04 -4.38 14.51
CA THR A 156 -5.77 -4.06 13.11
C THR A 156 -6.04 -5.25 12.19
N HIS A 157 -5.76 -6.47 12.64
CA HIS A 157 -6.00 -7.69 11.86
C HIS A 157 -7.47 -8.13 11.90
N GLU A 158 -8.22 -7.83 12.97
CA GLU A 158 -9.67 -8.04 13.00
C GLU A 158 -10.40 -7.17 11.96
N VAL A 159 -9.91 -5.94 11.72
CA VAL A 159 -10.45 -5.08 10.66
C VAL A 159 -10.35 -5.75 9.28
N LEU A 160 -9.33 -6.58 9.04
CA LEU A 160 -9.18 -7.32 7.78
C LEU A 160 -10.35 -8.30 7.57
N ALA A 161 -10.68 -9.10 8.58
CA ALA A 161 -11.78 -10.06 8.54
C ALA A 161 -13.12 -9.34 8.33
N VAL A 162 -13.35 -8.23 9.06
CA VAL A 162 -14.54 -7.39 8.89
C VAL A 162 -14.60 -6.80 7.47
N THR A 163 -13.46 -6.38 6.90
CA THR A 163 -13.40 -5.80 5.55
C THR A 163 -13.86 -6.80 4.50
N PHE A 164 -13.43 -8.07 4.58
CA PHE A 164 -13.89 -9.11 3.65
C PHE A 164 -15.42 -9.31 3.70
N ARG A 165 -16.01 -9.35 4.90
CA ARG A 165 -17.47 -9.45 5.09
C ARG A 165 -18.20 -8.21 4.53
N LEU A 166 -17.63 -7.02 4.71
CA LEU A 166 -18.19 -5.78 4.14
C LEU A 166 -18.12 -5.78 2.61
N LEU A 167 -17.05 -6.30 2.02
CA LEU A 167 -16.90 -6.42 0.57
C LEU A 167 -17.93 -7.40 -0.03
N LEU A 168 -18.23 -8.53 0.62
CA LEU A 168 -19.33 -9.39 0.17
C LEU A 168 -20.69 -8.70 0.25
N SER A 169 -20.95 -7.97 1.34
CA SER A 169 -22.18 -7.17 1.46
C SER A 169 -22.29 -6.13 0.34
N HIS A 170 -21.17 -5.55 -0.08
CA HIS A 170 -21.12 -4.64 -1.22
C HIS A 170 -21.36 -5.35 -2.55
N VAL A 171 -20.83 -6.56 -2.74
CA VAL A 171 -21.13 -7.41 -3.91
C VAL A 171 -22.64 -7.69 -4.01
N TYR A 172 -23.34 -7.94 -2.90
CA TYR A 172 -24.81 -8.08 -2.91
C TYR A 172 -25.49 -6.81 -3.42
N GLN A 173 -25.03 -5.64 -2.98
CA GLN A 173 -25.56 -4.37 -3.45
C GLN A 173 -25.31 -4.17 -4.96
N GLN A 174 -24.12 -4.52 -5.45
CA GLN A 174 -23.80 -4.45 -6.87
C GLN A 174 -24.70 -5.40 -7.69
N ARG A 175 -24.96 -6.61 -7.20
CA ARG A 175 -25.88 -7.58 -7.82
C ARG A 175 -27.32 -7.05 -7.83
N LEU A 176 -27.79 -6.48 -6.72
CA LEU A 176 -29.10 -5.83 -6.63
C LEU A 176 -29.21 -4.68 -7.63
N HIS A 177 -28.18 -3.84 -7.71
CA HIS A 177 -28.13 -2.71 -8.63
C HIS A 177 -28.25 -3.20 -10.08
N ARG A 178 -27.45 -4.19 -10.47
CA ARG A 178 -27.50 -4.80 -11.81
C ARG A 178 -28.87 -5.42 -12.13
N ARG A 179 -29.52 -6.05 -11.14
CA ARG A 179 -30.87 -6.62 -11.32
C ARG A 179 -31.95 -5.55 -11.48
N SER A 180 -31.77 -4.38 -10.86
CA SER A 180 -32.71 -3.26 -10.98
C SER A 180 -32.56 -2.45 -12.27
N GLN A 181 -31.45 -2.62 -12.99
CA GLN A 181 -31.25 -2.01 -14.30
C GLN A 181 -32.01 -2.78 -15.38
N ILE A 182 -32.42 -2.06 -16.43
CA ILE A 182 -33.07 -2.68 -17.59
C ILE A 182 -32.08 -3.71 -18.17
N PRO A 183 -32.51 -4.97 -18.33
CA PRO A 183 -31.62 -6.00 -18.85
C PRO A 183 -31.16 -5.61 -20.27
N PRO A 184 -29.88 -5.86 -20.61
CA PRO A 184 -29.41 -5.65 -21.96
C PRO A 184 -30.17 -6.56 -22.95
N PRO A 185 -30.21 -6.20 -24.24
CA PRO A 185 -30.92 -7.00 -25.25
C PRO A 185 -30.41 -8.45 -25.27
N LEU A 186 -31.32 -9.38 -25.56
CA LEU A 186 -31.01 -10.80 -25.67
C LEU A 186 -29.93 -11.01 -26.73
N SER A 187 -28.81 -11.60 -26.33
CA SER A 187 -27.71 -12.00 -27.20
C SER A 187 -27.61 -13.52 -27.20
N GLU A 188 -27.25 -14.12 -28.33
CA GLU A 188 -27.03 -15.57 -28.45
C GLU A 188 -25.91 -16.08 -27.53
N ARG A 189 -24.99 -15.20 -27.11
CA ARG A 189 -23.90 -15.56 -26.19
C ARG A 189 -24.31 -15.31 -24.74
N LYS A 190 -24.27 -16.38 -23.93
CA LYS A 190 -24.42 -16.28 -22.48
C LYS A 190 -23.31 -15.39 -21.91
N ARG A 191 -23.69 -14.26 -21.32
CA ARG A 191 -22.74 -13.31 -20.73
C ARG A 191 -22.01 -13.99 -19.57
N PRO A 192 -20.67 -13.92 -19.50
CA PRO A 192 -19.95 -14.38 -18.32
C PRO A 192 -20.41 -13.58 -17.09
N THR A 193 -20.68 -14.28 -16.00
CA THR A 193 -20.91 -13.63 -14.70
C THR A 193 -19.59 -13.02 -14.26
N PRO A 194 -19.52 -11.69 -14.01
CA PRO A 194 -18.28 -11.10 -13.53
C PRO A 194 -17.93 -11.74 -12.19
N THR A 195 -16.65 -12.08 -12.02
CA THR A 195 -16.12 -12.55 -10.74
C THR A 195 -16.20 -11.43 -9.72
N SER A 196 -16.63 -11.77 -8.50
CA SER A 196 -16.72 -10.81 -7.40
C SER A 196 -15.32 -10.36 -7.01
N SER A 197 -15.15 -9.07 -6.73
CA SER A 197 -13.86 -8.51 -6.27
C SER A 197 -13.88 -8.34 -4.75
N ILE A 198 -13.29 -9.27 -4.02
CA ILE A 198 -13.23 -9.34 -2.57
C ILE A 198 -11.77 -9.33 -2.09
N ILE A 199 -10.94 -10.21 -2.66
CA ILE A 199 -9.50 -10.32 -2.38
C ILE A 199 -8.73 -9.13 -2.96
N ARG A 200 -8.98 -8.79 -4.23
CA ARG A 200 -8.22 -7.77 -4.95
C ARG A 200 -8.20 -6.40 -4.25
N PRO A 201 -9.34 -5.85 -3.78
CA PRO A 201 -9.35 -4.55 -3.09
C PRO A 201 -8.49 -4.55 -1.81
N VAL A 202 -8.51 -5.63 -1.05
CA VAL A 202 -7.73 -5.78 0.19
C VAL A 202 -6.24 -5.89 -0.13
N MET A 203 -5.88 -6.70 -1.13
CA MET A 203 -4.50 -6.80 -1.61
C MET A 203 -3.99 -5.43 -2.09
N ALA A 204 -4.78 -4.68 -2.86
CA ALA A 204 -4.38 -3.38 -3.38
C ALA A 204 -4.03 -2.40 -2.26
N VAL A 205 -4.87 -2.30 -1.23
CA VAL A 205 -4.62 -1.44 -0.06
C VAL A 205 -3.38 -1.90 0.70
N SER A 206 -3.23 -3.20 0.93
CA SER A 206 -2.10 -3.75 1.67
C SER A 206 -0.77 -3.53 0.95
N GLN A 207 -0.72 -3.85 -0.35
CA GLN A 207 0.46 -3.68 -1.19
C GLN A 207 0.82 -2.20 -1.36
N HIS A 208 -0.18 -1.32 -1.51
CA HIS A 208 0.05 0.12 -1.56
C HIS A 208 0.66 0.64 -0.25
N SER A 209 0.13 0.20 0.89
CA SER A 209 0.68 0.54 2.21
C SER A 209 2.12 0.05 2.37
N SER A 210 2.40 -1.19 1.97
CA SER A 210 3.75 -1.77 2.02
C SER A 210 4.73 -1.03 1.11
N ALA A 211 4.29 -0.62 -0.08
CA ALA A 211 5.11 0.12 -1.04
C ALA A 211 5.37 1.58 -0.63
N HIS A 212 4.40 2.21 0.04
CA HIS A 212 4.47 3.61 0.48
C HIS A 212 5.35 3.77 1.74
N HIS A 213 5.31 2.81 2.66
CA HIS A 213 5.96 2.94 3.96
C HIS A 213 7.50 3.11 3.89
N PRO A 214 8.26 2.28 3.15
CA PRO A 214 9.71 2.42 3.02
C PRO A 214 10.12 3.73 2.35
N LEU A 215 9.41 4.15 1.29
CA LEU A 215 9.67 5.42 0.63
C LEU A 215 9.48 6.59 1.59
N ASN A 216 8.40 6.57 2.35
CA ASN A 216 8.12 7.62 3.32
C ASN A 216 9.18 7.66 4.43
N GLN A 217 9.62 6.50 4.92
CA GLN A 217 10.72 6.41 5.88
C GLN A 217 12.02 6.97 5.30
N TYR A 218 12.38 6.58 4.07
CA TYR A 218 13.56 7.11 3.36
C TYR A 218 13.53 8.62 3.26
N LEU A 219 12.44 9.20 2.72
CA LEU A 219 12.32 10.64 2.53
C LEU A 219 12.35 11.39 3.87
N THR A 220 11.76 10.83 4.92
CA THR A 220 11.80 11.40 6.27
C THR A 220 13.22 11.40 6.84
N ARG A 221 14.00 10.32 6.64
CA ARG A 221 15.40 10.26 7.08
C ARG A 221 16.27 11.25 6.32
N VAL A 222 16.18 11.28 4.98
CA VAL A 222 16.92 12.24 4.16
C VAL A 222 16.58 13.68 4.55
N TYR A 223 15.31 13.98 4.79
CA TYR A 223 14.89 15.29 5.28
C TYR A 223 15.57 15.66 6.62
N ASN A 224 15.62 14.72 7.58
CA ASN A 224 16.28 14.95 8.86
C ASN A 224 17.79 15.15 8.69
N ASN A 225 18.43 14.39 7.80
CA ASN A 225 19.86 14.50 7.50
C ASN A 225 20.19 15.88 6.92
N LEU A 226 19.44 16.33 5.90
CA LEU A 226 19.62 17.65 5.29
C LEU A 226 19.31 18.80 6.26
N ARG A 227 18.30 18.63 7.13
CA ARG A 227 18.02 19.62 8.17
C ARG A 227 19.14 19.71 9.20
N SER A 228 19.70 18.57 9.60
CA SER A 228 20.83 18.53 10.55
C SER A 228 22.12 19.12 9.97
N SER A 229 22.26 19.11 8.64
CA SER A 229 23.37 19.75 7.94
C SER A 229 23.16 21.25 7.71
N GLY A 230 22.03 21.82 8.15
CA GLY A 230 21.71 23.24 8.03
C GLY A 230 21.11 23.67 6.69
N LEU A 231 20.67 22.72 5.85
CA LEU A 231 20.08 23.04 4.54
C LEU A 231 18.57 23.31 4.65
N PRO A 232 18.04 24.34 3.95
CA PRO A 232 16.62 24.66 3.96
C PRO A 232 15.86 23.69 3.04
N VAL A 233 15.29 22.65 3.62
CA VAL A 233 14.42 21.69 2.90
C VAL A 233 13.01 21.79 3.46
N LEU A 234 12.01 21.78 2.58
CA LEU A 234 10.61 21.65 2.94
C LEU A 234 10.13 20.28 2.49
N PHE A 235 9.75 19.46 3.46
CA PHE A 235 9.13 18.17 3.21
C PHE A 235 7.64 18.29 3.47
N ASN A 236 6.86 18.48 2.40
CA ASN A 236 5.42 18.34 2.49
C ASN A 236 5.07 16.90 2.16
N ASN A 237 5.19 16.07 3.19
CA ASN A 237 4.49 14.82 3.18
C ASN A 237 3.00 15.16 3.31
N SER A 238 2.27 15.08 2.20
CA SER A 238 0.87 14.78 2.37
C SER A 238 0.88 13.43 3.08
N GLN A 239 0.69 13.43 4.41
CA GLN A 239 0.38 12.23 5.20
C GLN A 239 -1.03 11.78 4.81
N ALA A 240 -1.25 11.70 3.51
CA ALA A 240 -2.39 11.15 2.89
C ALA A 240 -2.28 9.65 3.14
N SER A 241 -2.65 9.22 4.35
CA SER A 241 -2.95 7.83 4.66
C SER A 241 -3.74 7.26 3.48
N VAL A 242 -3.56 5.97 3.16
CA VAL A 242 -4.33 5.28 2.12
C VAL A 242 -5.83 5.64 2.20
N ILE A 243 -6.32 5.86 3.42
CA ILE A 243 -7.66 6.35 3.74
C ILE A 243 -7.97 7.70 3.07
N SER A 244 -7.09 8.70 3.15
CA SER A 244 -7.33 10.01 2.54
C SER A 244 -7.36 9.96 1.01
N SER A 245 -6.60 9.06 0.37
CA SER A 245 -6.63 8.83 -1.07
C SER A 245 -7.94 8.17 -1.48
N LEU A 246 -8.42 7.22 -0.67
CA LEU A 246 -9.76 6.64 -0.81
C LEU A 246 -10.86 7.70 -0.57
N LEU A 247 -10.70 8.60 0.40
CA LEU A 247 -11.61 9.73 0.66
C LEU A 247 -11.59 10.77 -0.46
N ARG A 248 -10.46 10.96 -1.14
CA ARG A 248 -10.35 11.80 -2.33
C ARG A 248 -11.09 11.17 -3.50
N ASN A 249 -10.88 9.88 -3.75
CA ASN A 249 -11.62 9.11 -4.75
C ASN A 249 -13.14 9.18 -4.52
N LEU A 250 -13.57 9.16 -3.26
CA LEU A 250 -14.95 9.39 -2.84
C LEU A 250 -15.47 10.76 -3.25
N ASN A 251 -14.74 11.83 -2.94
CA ASN A 251 -15.13 13.20 -3.26
C ASN A 251 -15.20 13.47 -4.77
N GLU A 252 -14.26 12.90 -5.53
CA GLU A 252 -14.25 12.97 -6.99
C GLU A 252 -15.37 12.12 -7.62
N SER A 253 -15.84 11.08 -6.92
CA SER A 253 -16.90 10.18 -7.41
C SER A 253 -18.33 10.68 -7.20
N LYS A 254 -18.55 11.87 -6.59
CA LYS A 254 -19.90 12.40 -6.38
C LYS A 254 -20.64 12.48 -7.73
N PRO A 255 -21.71 11.68 -7.94
CA PRO A 255 -22.44 11.70 -9.19
C PRO A 255 -23.19 13.02 -9.32
N LYS A 256 -23.11 13.66 -10.50
CA LYS A 256 -23.97 14.79 -10.89
C LYS A 256 -25.47 14.44 -10.94
N SER A 257 -25.84 13.19 -10.69
CA SER A 257 -27.22 12.70 -10.69
C SER A 257 -27.71 12.38 -9.28
N LYS A 258 -28.95 12.80 -8.97
CA LYS A 258 -29.68 12.69 -7.69
C LYS A 258 -30.00 11.25 -7.22
N LYS A 259 -29.14 10.26 -7.44
CA LYS A 259 -29.32 8.92 -6.85
C LYS A 259 -28.59 8.85 -5.51
N LYS A 260 -29.37 8.64 -4.44
CA LYS A 260 -28.88 8.41 -3.07
C LYS A 260 -28.14 7.06 -3.01
N SER A 261 -26.91 6.96 -3.50
CA SER A 261 -26.04 5.84 -3.14
C SER A 261 -25.60 6.05 -1.68
N SER A 262 -25.60 4.97 -0.90
CA SER A 262 -25.05 5.00 0.45
C SER A 262 -23.57 5.42 0.39
N THR A 263 -23.14 6.29 1.31
CA THR A 263 -21.74 6.76 1.41
C THR A 263 -20.76 5.61 1.55
N LEU A 264 -21.16 4.56 2.29
CA LEU A 264 -20.37 3.34 2.48
C LEU A 264 -20.12 2.62 1.15
N HIS A 265 -21.13 2.45 0.29
CA HIS A 265 -20.93 1.77 -0.98
C HIS A 265 -20.06 2.57 -1.94
N SER A 266 -20.20 3.91 -1.92
CA SER A 266 -19.31 4.78 -2.69
C SER A 266 -17.86 4.67 -2.18
N PHE A 267 -17.68 4.44 -0.88
CA PHE A 267 -16.38 4.21 -0.28
C PHE A 267 -15.81 2.87 -0.72
N LEU A 268 -16.59 1.79 -0.66
CA LEU A 268 -16.16 0.47 -1.12
C LEU A 268 -15.88 0.43 -2.64
N ASP A 269 -16.65 1.16 -3.44
CA ASP A 269 -16.35 1.37 -4.86
C ASP A 269 -14.99 2.05 -5.08
N SER A 270 -14.53 2.88 -4.12
CA SER A 270 -13.22 3.52 -4.21
C SER A 270 -12.04 2.56 -4.04
N PHE A 271 -12.22 1.41 -3.37
CA PHE A 271 -11.17 0.39 -3.24
C PHE A 271 -10.94 -0.38 -4.54
N ALA A 272 -11.91 -0.37 -5.46
CA ALA A 272 -11.76 -0.96 -6.78
C ALA A 272 -11.01 -0.04 -7.76
N LYS A 273 -10.79 1.23 -7.40
CA LYS A 273 -10.05 2.19 -8.23
C LYS A 273 -8.56 2.15 -7.88
N PRO A 274 -7.67 2.57 -8.81
CA PRO A 274 -6.26 2.76 -8.50
C PRO A 274 -6.07 3.66 -7.28
N ILE A 275 -5.22 3.24 -6.36
CA ILE A 275 -4.86 4.02 -5.17
C ILE A 275 -3.66 4.87 -5.56
N ILE A 276 -3.78 6.19 -5.41
CA ILE A 276 -2.74 7.16 -5.79
C ILE A 276 -2.39 8.01 -4.57
N ASN A 277 -1.11 8.01 -4.21
CA ASN A 277 -0.54 8.83 -3.15
C ASN A 277 0.53 9.74 -3.74
N THR A 278 0.52 11.03 -3.37
CA THR A 278 1.53 12.00 -3.84
C THR A 278 2.31 12.53 -2.65
N THR A 279 3.62 12.31 -2.65
CA THR A 279 4.56 12.92 -1.70
C THR A 279 5.34 14.02 -2.41
N SER A 280 5.55 15.16 -1.77
CA SER A 280 6.28 16.29 -2.38
C SER A 280 7.38 16.81 -1.48
N PHE A 281 8.52 17.16 -2.06
CA PHE A 281 9.64 17.76 -1.34
C PHE A 281 10.29 18.87 -2.18
N THR A 282 10.84 19.88 -1.51
CA THR A 282 11.68 20.88 -2.16
C THR A 282 13.13 20.44 -2.16
N VAL A 283 13.85 20.86 -3.20
CA VAL A 283 15.28 20.62 -3.31
C VAL A 283 16.03 21.74 -2.55
N PRO A 284 17.18 21.46 -1.90
CA PRO A 284 17.89 22.45 -1.06
C PRO A 284 18.23 23.79 -1.74
N SER A 285 18.45 23.80 -3.06
CA SER A 285 18.72 25.01 -3.82
C SER A 285 17.51 25.92 -4.04
N VAL A 286 16.28 25.40 -3.90
CA VAL A 286 15.04 26.13 -4.19
C VAL A 286 14.35 26.54 -2.90
N SER A 287 14.41 27.83 -2.59
CA SER A 287 13.59 28.43 -1.54
C SER A 287 12.14 28.56 -2.00
N GLU A 288 11.18 28.31 -1.10
CA GLU A 288 9.73 28.42 -1.38
C GLU A 288 9.33 29.81 -1.91
N LYS A 289 10.13 30.83 -1.64
CA LYS A 289 9.94 32.21 -2.09
C LYS A 289 10.27 32.44 -3.56
N ASP A 290 11.12 31.61 -4.16
CA ASP A 290 11.68 31.84 -5.48
C ASP A 290 10.93 31.10 -6.60
N ASP A 291 10.29 29.95 -6.31
CA ASP A 291 9.46 29.25 -7.31
C ASP A 291 8.46 28.23 -6.71
N PRO A 292 7.13 28.49 -6.69
CA PRO A 292 6.13 27.54 -6.18
C PRO A 292 6.00 26.26 -7.04
N ASN A 293 6.50 26.30 -8.28
CA ASN A 293 6.54 25.17 -9.21
C ASN A 293 7.84 24.35 -9.11
N GLY A 294 8.77 24.72 -8.22
CA GLY A 294 10.06 24.04 -8.02
C GLY A 294 10.00 22.79 -7.14
N THR A 295 8.80 22.29 -6.80
CA THR A 295 8.64 21.12 -5.94
C THR A 295 8.79 19.82 -6.74
N VAL A 296 9.62 18.90 -6.23
CA VAL A 296 9.71 17.53 -6.75
C VAL A 296 8.53 16.74 -6.16
N LYS A 297 7.79 16.02 -7.01
CA LYS A 297 6.65 15.20 -6.57
C LYS A 297 6.88 13.74 -6.93
N VAL A 298 6.50 12.85 -6.03
CA VAL A 298 6.53 11.41 -6.23
C VAL A 298 5.10 10.91 -6.11
N ASP A 299 4.57 10.42 -7.22
CA ASP A 299 3.26 9.76 -7.27
C ASP A 299 3.47 8.24 -7.16
N ILE A 300 2.86 7.61 -6.17
CA ILE A 300 2.80 6.15 -6.03
C ILE A 300 1.42 5.72 -6.47
N SER A 301 1.35 4.87 -7.49
CA SER A 301 0.08 4.31 -7.96
C SER A 301 0.09 2.80 -7.84
N THR A 302 -0.90 2.24 -7.14
CA THR A 302 -1.09 0.78 -7.08
C THR A 302 -2.37 0.41 -7.82
N ASN A 303 -2.21 -0.45 -8.83
CA ASN A 303 -3.31 -0.95 -9.63
C ASN A 303 -3.23 -2.48 -9.74
N LEU A 304 -4.32 -3.17 -9.38
CA LEU A 304 -4.45 -4.63 -9.51
C LEU A 304 -5.45 -5.05 -10.58
N LEU A 305 -5.85 -4.11 -11.45
CA LEU A 305 -6.69 -4.37 -12.60
C LEU A 305 -5.85 -4.46 -13.88
N ALA A 306 -6.20 -5.40 -14.77
CA ALA A 306 -5.60 -5.49 -16.09
C ALA A 306 -5.72 -4.14 -16.84
N PRO A 307 -4.72 -3.74 -17.65
CA PRO A 307 -3.56 -4.55 -18.09
C PRO A 307 -2.30 -4.40 -17.22
N GLN A 308 -2.24 -3.41 -16.33
CA GLN A 308 -1.05 -3.11 -15.53
C GLN A 308 -1.25 -3.57 -14.09
N PHE A 309 -0.40 -4.48 -13.65
CA PHE A 309 -0.44 -5.03 -12.31
C PHE A 309 0.75 -4.53 -11.48
N GLY A 310 0.46 -4.09 -10.26
CA GLY A 310 1.46 -3.77 -9.25
C GLY A 310 1.49 -2.30 -8.87
N THR A 311 2.62 -1.89 -8.31
CA THR A 311 2.87 -0.51 -7.88
C THR A 311 3.88 0.14 -8.81
N GLU A 312 3.53 1.30 -9.33
CA GLU A 312 4.39 2.18 -10.12
C GLU A 312 4.70 3.43 -9.31
N TYR A 313 5.93 3.91 -9.43
CA TYR A 313 6.36 5.17 -8.86
C TYR A 313 6.65 6.14 -10.00
N ILE A 314 6.05 7.33 -9.99
CA ILE A 314 6.25 8.36 -11.00
C ILE A 314 6.88 9.57 -10.32
N LEU A 315 8.11 9.87 -10.69
CA LEU A 315 8.83 11.05 -10.23
C LEU A 315 8.58 12.21 -11.19
N HIS A 316 8.07 13.32 -10.66
CA HIS A 316 7.84 14.56 -11.36
C HIS A 316 8.96 15.53 -11.04
N LEU A 317 9.80 15.80 -12.03
CA LEU A 317 10.90 16.74 -11.91
C LEU A 317 10.48 18.12 -12.42
N PRO A 318 10.63 19.18 -11.61
CA PRO A 318 10.42 20.54 -12.07
C PRO A 318 11.55 20.95 -13.02
N LYS A 319 11.30 21.98 -13.84
CA LYS A 319 12.21 22.41 -14.92
C LYS A 319 13.63 22.70 -14.43
N LEU A 320 13.78 23.32 -13.25
CA LEU A 320 15.08 23.67 -12.68
C LEU A 320 15.92 22.41 -12.39
N VAL A 321 15.30 21.41 -11.77
CA VAL A 321 15.95 20.14 -11.42
C VAL A 321 16.22 19.30 -12.68
N ALA A 322 15.26 19.26 -13.61
CA ALA A 322 15.43 18.56 -14.88
C ALA A 322 16.61 19.11 -15.69
N ARG A 323 16.85 20.43 -15.64
CA ARG A 323 18.00 21.06 -16.29
C ARG A 323 19.34 20.67 -15.69
N SER A 324 19.38 20.45 -14.38
CA SER A 324 20.60 20.02 -13.70
C SER A 324 21.02 18.61 -14.13
N ILE A 325 20.06 17.76 -14.50
CA ILE A 325 20.28 16.33 -14.80
C ILE A 325 20.38 16.08 -16.31
N HIS A 326 19.45 16.63 -17.11
CA HIS A 326 19.33 16.36 -18.54
C HIS A 326 19.87 17.50 -19.41
N GLY A 327 20.47 18.53 -18.81
CA GLY A 327 21.06 19.67 -19.51
C GLY A 327 20.13 20.87 -19.69
N PRO A 328 20.66 21.99 -20.21
CA PRO A 328 20.00 23.31 -20.18
C PRO A 328 18.66 23.38 -20.93
N ASP A 329 18.47 22.52 -21.91
CA ASP A 329 17.27 22.46 -22.77
C ASP A 329 16.14 21.60 -22.18
N ALA A 330 16.37 20.93 -21.05
CA ALA A 330 15.39 20.05 -20.44
C ALA A 330 14.16 20.81 -19.92
N SER A 331 12.97 20.27 -20.22
CA SER A 331 11.70 20.69 -19.64
C SER A 331 11.36 19.86 -18.40
N ALA A 332 10.31 20.25 -17.67
CA ALA A 332 9.75 19.39 -16.62
C ALA A 332 9.40 18.01 -17.20
N CYS A 333 9.79 16.95 -16.51
CA CYS A 333 9.67 15.58 -16.99
C CYS A 333 9.07 14.65 -15.94
N LYS A 334 8.52 13.53 -16.41
CA LYS A 334 7.99 12.45 -15.59
C LYS A 334 8.82 11.20 -15.83
N LEU A 335 9.31 10.60 -14.77
CA LEU A 335 10.17 9.42 -14.83
C LEU A 335 9.48 8.27 -14.09
N PRO A 336 9.08 7.20 -14.79
CA PRO A 336 8.49 6.02 -14.15
C PRO A 336 9.58 5.11 -13.58
N PHE A 337 9.32 4.56 -12.39
CA PHE A 337 10.18 3.59 -11.71
C PHE A 337 9.34 2.39 -11.28
N SER A 338 9.89 1.19 -11.48
CA SER A 338 9.28 -0.06 -11.04
C SER A 338 9.78 -0.52 -9.67
N SER A 339 10.82 0.12 -9.11
CA SER A 339 11.39 -0.25 -7.80
C SER A 339 11.57 0.97 -6.91
N ALA A 340 11.24 0.82 -5.63
CA ALA A 340 11.50 1.83 -4.62
C ALA A 340 13.01 2.08 -4.45
N THR A 341 13.84 1.03 -4.56
CA THR A 341 15.31 1.13 -4.46
C THR A 341 15.87 2.06 -5.52
N ASP A 342 15.47 1.85 -6.77
CA ASP A 342 15.96 2.60 -7.92
C ASP A 342 15.51 4.06 -7.83
N LEU A 343 14.25 4.28 -7.41
CA LEU A 343 13.74 5.61 -7.13
C LEU A 343 14.53 6.30 -6.02
N THR A 344 14.78 5.62 -4.89
CA THR A 344 15.52 6.23 -3.77
C THR A 344 16.99 6.51 -4.12
N SER A 345 17.64 5.63 -4.88
CA SER A 345 18.99 5.85 -5.38
C SER A 345 19.03 7.08 -6.30
N PHE A 346 18.05 7.18 -7.22
CA PHE A 346 17.95 8.30 -8.13
C PHE A 346 17.64 9.62 -7.39
N ILE A 347 16.76 9.61 -6.38
CA ILE A 347 16.51 10.79 -5.54
C ILE A 347 17.78 11.22 -4.80
N GLY A 348 18.55 10.28 -4.25
CA GLY A 348 19.84 10.57 -3.61
C GLY A 348 20.83 11.22 -4.57
N GLU A 349 20.93 10.72 -5.80
CA GLU A 349 21.76 11.29 -6.85
C GLU A 349 21.32 12.71 -7.24
N ILE A 350 20.02 12.95 -7.40
CA ILE A 350 19.47 14.27 -7.69
C ILE A 350 19.85 15.26 -6.59
N LEU A 351 19.69 14.88 -5.33
CA LEU A 351 20.01 15.73 -4.19
C LEU A 351 21.51 16.00 -4.09
N ALA A 352 22.35 15.00 -4.33
CA ALA A 352 23.80 15.15 -4.34
C ALA A 352 24.26 16.10 -5.45
N LEU A 353 23.70 15.95 -6.66
CA LEU A 353 23.96 16.82 -7.79
C LEU A 353 23.53 18.25 -7.50
N ASP A 354 22.34 18.45 -6.94
CA ASP A 354 21.86 19.78 -6.58
C ASP A 354 22.76 20.48 -5.56
N ILE A 355 23.12 19.78 -4.47
CA ILE A 355 24.01 20.31 -3.45
C ILE A 355 25.36 20.67 -4.09
N SER A 356 25.95 19.79 -4.88
CA SER A 356 27.26 20.04 -5.50
C SER A 356 27.24 21.24 -6.45
N ARG A 357 26.21 21.37 -7.29
CA ARG A 357 26.15 22.34 -8.39
C ARG A 357 25.60 23.69 -7.98
N HIS A 358 24.59 23.71 -7.11
CA HIS A 358 23.86 24.94 -6.77
C HIS A 358 24.18 25.48 -5.38
N ILE A 359 24.70 24.64 -4.47
CA ILE A 359 25.10 25.09 -3.13
C ILE A 359 26.61 25.22 -3.02
N LEU A 360 27.37 24.19 -3.40
CA LEU A 360 28.83 24.20 -3.23
C LEU A 360 29.53 25.05 -4.29
N LEU A 361 29.21 24.88 -5.59
CA LEU A 361 29.89 25.57 -6.68
C LEU A 361 29.83 27.11 -6.59
N PRO A 362 28.67 27.76 -6.34
CA PRO A 362 28.61 29.22 -6.25
C PRO A 362 29.36 29.81 -5.05
N ARG A 363 29.69 28.96 -4.06
CA ARG A 363 30.46 29.35 -2.87
C ARG A 363 31.92 28.92 -2.93
N GLY A 364 32.38 28.31 -4.01
CA GLY A 364 33.80 28.20 -4.31
C GLY A 364 34.34 29.60 -4.64
N ILE A 365 34.84 30.31 -3.63
CA ILE A 365 35.06 31.77 -3.59
C ILE A 365 35.92 32.38 -4.73
N ASP A 366 36.59 31.59 -5.58
CA ASP A 366 37.50 32.11 -6.62
C ASP A 366 37.19 31.69 -8.07
N GLY A 367 36.07 31.02 -8.34
CA GLY A 367 35.77 30.52 -9.70
C GLY A 367 36.75 29.47 -10.24
N LYS A 368 37.69 28.98 -9.40
CA LYS A 368 38.66 27.92 -9.69
C LYS A 368 38.11 26.49 -9.47
N TRP A 369 36.88 26.37 -8.96
CA TRP A 369 36.21 25.08 -8.76
C TRP A 369 35.37 24.72 -9.98
N GLU A 370 35.58 23.53 -10.53
CA GLU A 370 34.87 22.99 -11.67
C GLU A 370 33.99 21.81 -11.24
N HIS A 371 32.76 21.78 -11.74
CA HIS A 371 31.86 20.63 -11.61
C HIS A 371 32.18 19.62 -12.70
N THR A 372 32.14 18.33 -12.37
CA THR A 372 32.28 17.25 -13.36
C THR A 372 30.87 16.81 -13.75
N ASP A 373 30.47 17.03 -15.01
CA ASP A 373 29.07 16.92 -15.46
C ASP A 373 28.38 15.59 -15.09
N ASP A 374 29.12 14.49 -14.96
CA ASP A 374 28.57 13.15 -14.71
C ASP A 374 28.50 12.73 -13.23
N HIS A 375 29.10 13.48 -12.30
CA HIS A 375 29.20 13.07 -10.90
C HIS A 375 28.95 14.22 -9.92
N PRO A 376 28.39 13.94 -8.71
CA PRO A 376 28.21 14.94 -7.66
C PRO A 376 29.55 15.30 -6.96
N VAL A 377 30.52 15.73 -7.77
CA VAL A 377 31.89 16.07 -7.37
C VAL A 377 32.24 17.45 -7.91
N ILE A 378 32.54 18.38 -7.02
CA ILE A 378 33.22 19.63 -7.38
C ILE A 378 34.72 19.44 -7.20
N SER A 379 35.53 20.09 -8.02
CA SER A 379 36.96 19.84 -8.03
C SER A 379 37.80 21.09 -8.31
N LYS A 380 38.97 21.17 -7.70
CA LYS A 380 39.95 22.26 -7.89
C LYS A 380 41.33 21.65 -8.11
N VAL A 381 42.10 22.22 -9.03
CA VAL A 381 43.51 21.87 -9.20
C VAL A 381 44.33 22.61 -8.14
N VAL A 382 45.08 21.86 -7.35
CA VAL A 382 45.94 22.37 -6.27
C VAL A 382 47.37 21.89 -6.53
N GLU A 383 48.35 22.75 -6.29
CA GLU A 383 49.76 22.37 -6.31
C GLU A 383 50.12 21.71 -4.98
N HIS A 384 50.53 20.44 -5.01
CA HIS A 384 50.87 19.67 -3.82
C HIS A 384 52.10 18.82 -4.12
N GLU A 385 53.17 18.96 -3.31
CA GLU A 385 54.43 18.23 -3.49
C GLU A 385 55.01 18.36 -4.91
N GLU A 386 55.10 19.59 -5.45
CA GLU A 386 55.67 19.89 -6.78
C GLU A 386 54.89 19.31 -7.99
N ALA A 387 53.72 18.71 -7.76
CA ALA A 387 52.83 18.21 -8.81
C ALA A 387 51.43 18.84 -8.74
N LYS A 388 50.86 19.15 -9.91
CA LYS A 388 49.45 19.57 -10.01
C LYS A 388 48.56 18.35 -9.78
N ARG A 389 47.84 18.33 -8.66
CA ARG A 389 46.86 17.30 -8.34
C ARG A 389 45.48 17.92 -8.24
N LYS A 390 44.44 17.15 -8.57
CA LYS A 390 43.05 17.64 -8.56
C LYS A 390 42.36 17.15 -7.28
N VAL A 391 42.00 18.06 -6.39
CA VAL A 391 41.20 17.76 -5.19
C VAL A 391 39.73 17.83 -5.58
N GLY A 392 38.97 16.82 -5.18
CA GLY A 392 37.52 16.74 -5.35
C GLY A 392 36.80 16.71 -4.00
N ILE A 393 35.64 17.35 -3.93
CA ILE A 393 34.68 17.20 -2.84
C ILE A 393 33.49 16.45 -3.42
N LYS A 394 33.32 15.20 -2.98
CA LYS A 394 32.23 14.32 -3.37
C LYS A 394 31.11 14.41 -2.35
N VAL A 395 29.89 14.66 -2.84
CA VAL A 395 28.66 14.65 -2.05
C VAL A 395 27.96 13.31 -2.27
N LEU A 396 27.52 12.68 -1.19
CA LEU A 396 26.74 11.46 -1.23
C LEU A 396 25.53 11.60 -0.29
N VAL A 397 24.34 11.37 -0.84
CA VAL A 397 23.07 11.42 -0.09
C VAL A 397 22.47 10.03 -0.06
N GLU A 398 22.51 9.39 1.10
CA GLU A 398 21.92 8.07 1.33
C GLU A 398 20.83 8.12 2.39
N ALA A 399 20.10 7.01 2.53
CA ALA A 399 19.00 6.88 3.49
C ALA A 399 19.43 7.12 4.95
N GLU A 400 20.67 6.74 5.28
CA GLU A 400 21.19 6.76 6.65
C GLU A 400 22.07 7.97 6.91
N MET A 401 22.75 8.48 5.88
CA MET A 401 23.68 9.59 6.06
C MET A 401 23.77 10.49 4.82
N LEU A 402 23.96 11.77 5.07
CA LEU A 402 24.59 12.69 4.11
C LEU A 402 26.09 12.67 4.40
N SER A 403 26.93 12.51 3.38
CA SER A 403 28.38 12.59 3.57
C SER A 403 29.05 13.50 2.57
N LEU A 404 30.02 14.26 3.09
CA LEU A 404 30.96 15.05 2.33
C LEU A 404 32.30 14.31 2.39
N THR A 405 32.89 13.98 1.25
CA THR A 405 34.20 13.30 1.20
C THR A 405 35.18 14.11 0.37
N ARG A 406 36.33 14.42 0.96
CA ARG A 406 37.47 15.03 0.25
C ARG A 406 38.33 13.92 -0.34
N VAL A 407 38.46 13.91 -1.66
CA VAL A 407 39.16 12.85 -2.41
C VAL A 407 40.11 13.46 -3.43
N TRP A 408 41.31 12.92 -3.57
CA TRP A 408 42.22 13.29 -4.65
C TRP A 408 41.81 12.55 -5.93
N ILE A 409 41.38 13.29 -6.95
CA ILE A 409 40.95 12.72 -8.23
C ILE A 409 42.14 12.02 -8.90
N GLY A 410 42.00 10.71 -9.14
CA GLY A 410 43.07 9.83 -9.62
C GLY A 410 43.77 8.99 -8.53
N SER A 411 43.35 9.11 -7.27
CA SER A 411 43.85 8.34 -6.12
C SER A 411 42.67 7.86 -5.26
N GLU A 412 42.77 6.66 -4.67
CA GLU A 412 41.78 6.17 -3.69
C GLU A 412 41.93 6.81 -2.29
N LYS A 413 42.91 7.72 -2.10
CA LYS A 413 43.13 8.36 -0.80
C LYS A 413 42.03 9.38 -0.48
N VAL A 414 41.28 9.08 0.58
CA VAL A 414 40.32 9.98 1.23
C VAL A 414 41.08 10.83 2.25
N ASP A 415 40.96 12.15 2.12
CA ASP A 415 41.71 13.13 2.91
C ASP A 415 40.83 13.82 3.97
N GLY A 416 39.52 13.57 3.94
CA GLY A 416 38.57 14.07 4.92
C GLY A 416 37.17 13.51 4.66
N LYS A 417 36.43 13.21 5.73
CA LYS A 417 35.05 12.72 5.66
C LYS A 417 34.25 13.33 6.79
N GLU A 418 33.14 13.97 6.44
CA GLU A 418 32.15 14.45 7.40
C GLU A 418 30.79 13.81 7.08
N GLU A 419 30.05 13.42 8.10
CA GLU A 419 28.78 12.71 7.98
C GLU A 419 27.68 13.36 8.86
N TRP A 420 26.46 13.39 8.32
CA TRP A 420 25.26 13.83 9.04
C TRP A 420 24.23 12.70 9.02
N ASP A 421 23.90 12.17 10.20
CA ASP A 421 22.97 11.06 10.45
C ASP A 421 21.60 11.53 10.99
N GLY A 422 21.39 12.85 11.08
CA GLY A 422 20.17 13.44 11.64
C GLY A 422 20.16 13.60 13.16
N ASN A 423 21.15 13.11 13.91
CA ASN A 423 21.19 13.18 15.38
C ASN A 423 21.83 14.47 15.94
N GLY A 424 21.81 15.55 15.15
CA GLY A 424 22.36 16.85 15.57
C GLY A 424 23.88 16.89 15.49
N SER A 425 24.40 17.10 14.28
CA SER A 425 25.81 17.47 14.10
C SER A 425 26.11 18.81 14.76
N LYS A 426 27.33 18.95 15.29
CA LYS A 426 27.81 20.21 15.90
C LYS A 426 28.21 21.26 14.85
N ARG A 427 28.36 20.89 13.57
CA ARG A 427 28.80 21.79 12.50
C ARG A 427 27.88 21.68 11.29
N GLY A 428 27.48 22.84 10.75
CA GLY A 428 26.72 22.89 9.51
C GLY A 428 27.58 22.45 8.33
N LEU A 429 26.94 21.99 7.25
CA LEU A 429 27.62 21.63 6.01
C LEU A 429 28.44 22.78 5.44
N MET A 430 27.95 24.01 5.60
CA MET A 430 28.68 25.20 5.16
C MET A 430 29.94 25.46 6.01
N ASP A 431 29.87 25.26 7.33
CA ASP A 431 31.03 25.47 8.22
C ASP A 431 32.17 24.50 7.90
N VAL A 432 31.81 23.25 7.58
CA VAL A 432 32.76 22.20 7.20
C VAL A 432 33.40 22.51 5.85
N LEU A 433 32.59 22.95 4.89
CA LEU A 433 33.07 23.35 3.58
C LEU A 433 34.02 24.54 3.67
N GLU A 434 33.67 25.58 4.43
CA GLU A 434 34.52 26.76 4.64
C GLU A 434 35.85 26.38 5.30
N GLY A 435 35.84 25.48 6.29
CA GLY A 435 37.05 24.91 6.86
C GLY A 435 37.93 24.21 5.83
N TRP A 436 37.35 23.32 5.02
CA TRP A 436 38.09 22.56 4.01
C TRP A 436 38.60 23.44 2.87
N MET A 437 37.82 24.44 2.43
CA MET A 437 38.25 25.36 1.37
C MET A 437 39.30 26.34 1.87
N GLY A 438 39.24 26.77 3.14
CA GLY A 438 40.24 27.64 3.77
C GLY A 438 41.62 26.99 3.88
N GLU A 439 41.69 25.70 4.20
CA GLU A 439 42.97 24.96 4.27
C GLU A 439 43.77 24.98 2.94
N PHE A 440 43.10 25.11 1.79
CA PHE A 440 43.73 25.19 0.46
C PHE A 440 43.84 26.61 -0.10
N MET A 441 43.44 27.63 0.68
CA MET A 441 43.71 29.04 0.37
C MET A 441 45.06 29.48 0.94
N ASP A 442 45.47 28.92 2.09
CA ASP A 442 46.73 29.28 2.78
C ASP A 442 47.99 28.62 2.18
N THR A 443 47.85 27.86 1.09
CA THR A 443 48.94 27.11 0.44
C THR A 443 49.41 27.71 -0.89
N GLU A 444 48.92 28.90 -1.28
CA GLU A 444 49.46 29.68 -2.42
C GLU A 444 50.64 30.60 -2.02
#